data_AF-A0A7W9Q2F2-F1
#
_entry.id   AF-A0A7W9Q2F2-F1
#
_cell.length_a   1.000
_cell.length_b   1.000
_cell.length_c   1.000
_cell.angle_alpha   90.00
_cell.angle_beta   90.00
_cell.angle_gamma   90.00
#
_symmetry.space_group_name_H-M   'P 1'
#
loop_
_entity.id
_entity.type
_entity.pdbx_description
1 polymer ?
#
loop_
_entity_poly.entity_id
_entity_poly.type
_entity_poly.pdbx_seq_one_letter_code
_entity_poly.pdbx_strand_id
1 'polypeptide(L)'
;MRRGWNDATGWLLLGLAAVLERVIASKTAVAQWKLRRNQVVRAAHRRGVSVEVLAARLGLTPSWIRSVIRDPRKAALEEAA
;
A
#
# COMPACT_ATOMS: atom_id res chain seq x y z
N MET A 1 -6.82 47.13 -17.00
CA MET A 1 -6.42 46.56 -15.69
C MET A 1 -7.24 45.29 -15.44
N ARG A 2 -6.67 44.09 -15.60
CA ARG A 2 -7.30 42.81 -15.22
C ARG A 2 -6.26 41.69 -15.33
N ARG A 3 -5.36 41.59 -14.35
CA ARG A 3 -4.34 40.53 -14.31
C ARG A 3 -3.90 40.24 -12.87
N GLY A 4 -4.88 40.05 -11.97
CA GLY A 4 -4.64 39.79 -10.54
C GLY A 4 -5.24 38.48 -10.01
N TRP A 5 -5.95 37.72 -10.85
CA TRP A 5 -6.61 36.47 -10.43
C TRP A 5 -5.85 35.21 -10.87
N ASN A 6 -4.87 35.32 -11.77
CA ASN A 6 -4.14 34.16 -12.29
C ASN A 6 -3.06 33.63 -11.35
N ASP A 7 -2.52 34.47 -10.46
CA ASP A 7 -1.45 34.04 -9.57
C ASP A 7 -2.02 33.15 -8.45
N ALA A 8 -3.00 33.62 -7.68
CA ALA A 8 -3.55 32.86 -6.55
C ALA A 8 -4.18 31.52 -6.99
N THR A 9 -4.94 31.50 -8.08
CA THR A 9 -5.53 30.26 -8.61
C THR A 9 -4.45 29.34 -9.19
N GLY A 10 -3.41 29.88 -9.84
CA GLY A 10 -2.27 29.10 -10.34
C GLY A 10 -1.49 28.43 -9.22
N TRP A 11 -1.19 29.16 -8.15
CA TRP A 11 -0.53 28.62 -6.94
C TRP A 11 -1.39 27.57 -6.23
N LEU A 12 -2.72 27.76 -6.17
CA LEU A 12 -3.64 26.79 -5.60
C LEU A 12 -3.64 25.47 -6.38
N LEU A 13 -3.70 25.54 -7.72
CA LEU A 13 -3.66 24.35 -8.58
C LEU A 13 -2.33 23.60 -8.47
N LEU A 14 -1.21 24.31 -8.39
CA LEU A 14 0.11 23.71 -8.18
C LEU A 14 0.22 23.03 -6.81
N GLY A 15 -0.30 23.66 -5.75
CA GLY A 15 -0.37 23.05 -4.43
C GLY A 15 -1.21 21.78 -4.42
N LEU A 16 -2.36 21.80 -5.09
CA LEU A 16 -3.24 20.63 -5.21
C LEU A 16 -2.56 19.49 -5.98
N ALA A 17 -1.87 19.81 -7.09
CA ALA A 17 -1.13 18.84 -7.88
C ALA A 17 -0.02 18.17 -7.06
N ALA A 18 0.76 18.95 -6.30
CA ALA A 18 1.82 18.42 -5.44
C ALA A 18 1.27 17.53 -4.32
N VAL A 19 0.14 17.89 -3.71
CA VAL A 19 -0.54 17.05 -2.70
C VAL A 19 -1.04 15.75 -3.34
N LEU A 20 -1.67 15.82 -4.51
CA LEU A 20 -2.15 14.64 -5.24
C LEU A 20 -0.99 13.73 -5.63
N GLU A 21 0.09 14.28 -6.16
CA GLU A 21 1.31 13.53 -6.50
C GLU A 21 1.89 12.83 -5.28
N ARG A 22 2.02 13.53 -4.14
CA ARG A 22 2.51 12.95 -2.90
C ARG A 22 1.58 11.86 -2.36
N VAL A 23 0.27 12.04 -2.46
CA VAL A 23 -0.72 11.03 -2.06
C VAL A 23 -0.64 9.80 -2.97
N ILE A 24 -0.52 9.98 -4.28
CA ILE A 24 -0.39 8.88 -5.24
C ILE A 24 0.95 8.15 -5.05
N ALA A 25 2.06 8.88 -4.87
CA ALA A 25 3.37 8.32 -4.57
C ALA A 25 3.35 7.54 -3.24
N SER A 26 2.67 8.05 -2.22
CA SER A 26 2.49 7.35 -0.95
C SER A 26 1.63 6.09 -1.11
N LYS A 27 0.51 6.16 -1.82
CA LYS A 27 -0.36 5.00 -2.11
C LYS A 27 0.39 3.91 -2.89
N THR A 28 1.17 4.30 -3.89
CA THR A 28 1.98 3.37 -4.69
C THR A 28 3.12 2.76 -3.87
N ALA A 29 3.80 3.54 -3.02
CA ALA A 29 4.81 3.03 -2.09
C ALA A 29 4.21 2.03 -1.10
N VAL A 30 3.04 2.33 -0.53
CA VAL A 30 2.30 1.42 0.37
C VAL A 30 1.90 0.15 -0.39
N ALA A 31 1.39 0.25 -1.61
CA ALA A 31 1.03 -0.91 -2.42
C ALA A 31 2.26 -1.80 -2.73
N GLN A 32 3.40 -1.20 -3.08
CA GLN A 32 4.64 -1.94 -3.31
C GLN A 32 5.14 -2.61 -2.03
N TRP A 33 5.06 -1.94 -0.89
CA TRP A 33 5.42 -2.53 0.40
C TRP A 33 4.52 -3.73 0.75
N LYS A 34 3.20 -3.61 0.56
CA LYS A 34 2.25 -4.70 0.77
C LYS A 34 2.56 -5.90 -0.14
N LEU A 35 2.86 -5.65 -1.42
CA LEU A 35 3.27 -6.70 -2.37
C LEU A 35 4.56 -7.41 -1.93
N ARG A 36 5.57 -6.66 -1.50
CA ARG A 36 6.83 -7.25 -1.00
C ARG A 36 6.59 -8.08 0.27
N ARG A 37 5.79 -7.59 1.23
CA ARG A 37 5.40 -8.34 2.43
C ARG A 37 4.74 -9.67 2.05
N ASN A 38 3.81 -9.65 1.11
CA ASN A 38 3.12 -10.86 0.64
C ASN A 38 4.08 -11.86 -0.02
N GLN A 39 5.06 -11.37 -0.80
CA GLN A 39 6.10 -12.22 -1.38
C GLN A 39 6.98 -12.87 -0.31
N VAL A 40 7.38 -12.11 0.73
CA VAL A 40 8.18 -12.63 1.85
C VAL A 40 7.42 -13.71 2.62
N VAL A 41 6.14 -13.47 2.93
CA VAL A 41 5.27 -14.47 3.60
C VAL A 41 5.22 -15.77 2.79
N ARG A 42 5.01 -15.69 1.47
CA ARG A 42 4.98 -16.88 0.61
C ARG A 42 6.34 -17.56 0.50
N ALA A 43 7.44 -16.81 0.45
CA ALA A 43 8.78 -17.36 0.42
C ALA A 43 9.11 -18.11 1.72
N ALA A 44 8.73 -17.55 2.88
CA ALA A 44 8.91 -18.19 4.17
C ALA A 44 8.05 -19.46 4.31
N HIS A 45 6.78 -19.41 3.88
CA HIS A 45 5.92 -20.59 3.87
C HIS A 45 6.46 -21.69 2.96
N ARG A 46 6.96 -21.37 1.76
CA ARG A 46 7.61 -22.33 0.86
C ARG A 46 8.88 -22.97 1.46
N ARG A 47 9.52 -22.31 2.42
CA ARG A 47 10.66 -22.84 3.19
C ARG A 47 10.24 -23.66 4.42
N GLY A 48 8.94 -23.92 4.60
CA GLY A 48 8.42 -24.75 5.69
C GLY A 48 8.06 -24.00 6.98
N VAL A 49 8.05 -22.66 6.96
CA VAL A 49 7.59 -21.88 8.13
C VAL A 49 6.06 -21.97 8.21
N SER A 50 5.54 -22.37 9.38
CA SER A 50 4.10 -22.50 9.59
C SER A 50 3.38 -21.15 9.62
N VAL A 51 2.07 -21.20 9.35
CA VAL A 51 1.19 -20.02 9.34
C VAL A 51 1.17 -19.32 10.69
N GLU A 52 1.19 -20.09 11.77
CA GLU A 52 1.12 -19.63 13.16
C GLU A 52 2.40 -18.88 13.55
N VAL A 53 3.57 -19.40 13.13
CA VAL A 53 4.86 -18.73 13.35
C VAL A 53 4.94 -17.42 12.56
N LEU A 54 4.42 -17.41 11.32
CA LEU A 54 4.36 -16.20 10.51
C LEU A 54 3.41 -15.16 11.09
N ALA A 55 2.23 -15.59 11.55
CA ALA A 55 1.24 -14.75 12.22
C ALA A 55 1.83 -14.10 13.48
N ALA A 56 2.45 -14.89 14.35
CA ALA A 56 3.07 -14.42 15.58
C ALA A 56 4.22 -13.44 15.33
N ARG A 57 5.11 -13.73 14.37
CA ARG A 57 6.26 -12.86 14.05
C ARG A 57 5.87 -11.56 13.37
N LEU A 58 4.81 -11.57 12.56
CA LEU A 58 4.38 -10.39 11.80
C LEU A 58 3.29 -9.59 12.53
N GLY A 59 2.77 -10.09 13.65
CA GLY A 59 1.64 -9.48 14.37
C GLY A 59 0.35 -9.50 13.55
N LEU A 60 0.18 -10.51 12.68
CA LEU A 60 -0.94 -10.63 11.75
C LEU A 60 -1.81 -11.81 12.12
N THR A 61 -3.07 -11.79 11.70
CA THR A 61 -3.98 -12.91 11.99
C THR A 61 -3.63 -14.13 11.12
N PRO A 62 -3.79 -15.36 11.65
CA PRO A 62 -3.59 -16.58 10.86
C PRO A 62 -4.52 -16.68 9.64
N SER A 63 -5.72 -16.10 9.73
CA SER A 63 -6.65 -16.00 8.59
C SER A 63 -6.12 -15.12 7.48
N TRP A 64 -5.51 -13.98 7.83
CA TRP A 64 -4.88 -13.08 6.87
C TRP A 64 -3.69 -13.75 6.16
N ILE A 65 -2.82 -14.43 6.92
CA ILE A 65 -1.68 -15.17 6.34
C ILE A 65 -2.15 -16.25 5.38
N ARG A 66 -3.21 -17.01 5.73
CA ARG A 66 -3.84 -17.99 4.82
C ARG A 66 -4.39 -17.33 3.55
N SER A 67 -5.03 -16.16 3.68
CA SER A 67 -5.52 -15.39 2.53
C SER A 67 -4.37 -15.01 1.60
N VAL A 68 -3.25 -14.51 2.13
CA VAL A 68 -2.05 -14.14 1.36
C VAL A 68 -1.39 -15.32 0.65
N ILE A 69 -1.33 -16.48 1.31
CA ILE A 69 -0.78 -17.70 0.71
C ILE A 69 -1.65 -18.17 -0.45
N ARG A 70 -2.98 -18.11 -0.29
CA ARG A 70 -3.96 -18.53 -1.30
C ARG A 70 -4.06 -17.56 -2.48
N ASP A 71 -4.20 -16.27 -2.19
CA ASP A 71 -4.35 -15.22 -3.20
C ASP A 71 -3.67 -13.91 -2.75
N PRO A 72 -2.43 -13.67 -3.20
CA PRO A 72 -1.64 -12.52 -2.77
C PRO A 72 -2.15 -11.19 -3.35
N ARG A 73 -2.95 -11.21 -4.44
CA ARG A 73 -3.53 -9.99 -5.03
C ARG A 73 -4.82 -9.61 -4.31
N LYS A 74 -5.66 -10.59 -3.95
CA LYS A 74 -6.88 -10.35 -3.18
C LYS A 74 -6.61 -9.83 -1.77
N ALA A 75 -5.60 -10.37 -1.10
CA ALA A 75 -5.22 -9.90 0.24
C ALA A 75 -4.72 -8.43 0.26
N ALA A 76 -4.09 -7.97 -0.82
CA ALA A 76 -3.67 -6.56 -0.94
C ALA A 76 -4.85 -5.61 -1.17
N LEU A 77 -5.94 -6.10 -1.78
CA LEU A 77 -7.17 -5.34 -2.06
C LEU A 77 -8.09 -5.26 -0.83
N GLU A 78 -8.27 -6.36 -0.09
CA GLU A 78 -9.11 -6.41 1.13
C GLU A 78 -8.59 -5.53 2.27
N GLU A 79 -7.28 -5.24 2.28
CA GLU A 79 -6.64 -4.38 3.27
C GLU A 79 -6.59 -2.90 2.82
N ALA A 80 -7.13 -2.59 1.64
CA ALA A 80 -7.20 -1.25 1.06
C ALA A 80 -8.63 -0.71 0.92
N ALA A 81 -9.64 -1.57 1.17
CA ALA A 81 -11.04 -1.21 1.36
C ALA A 81 -11.30 -0.83 2.81
#